data_AF-A0A3N2H3N3-F1
#
_entry.id   AF-A0A3N2H3N3-F1
#
_cell.length_a   1.000
_cell.length_b   1.000
_cell.length_c   1.000
_cell.angle_alpha   90.00
_cell.angle_beta   90.00
_cell.angle_gamma   90.00
#
_symmetry.space_group_name_H-M   'P 1'
#
loop_
_entity.id
_entity.type
_entity.pdbx_description
1 polymer ?
#
loop_
_entity_poly.entity_id
_entity_poly.type
_entity_poly.pdbx_seq_one_letter_code
_entity_poly.pdbx_strand_id
1 'polypeptide(L)'
;MTDYGHDLLFGAVLTPATGRPELALGLARVADRAGLDLVSVPDHPYRPEFTEAWTTLSVIAARTERVRVFPNVANLPLRPPAMLARAVASLGALSGGRVDLALGAGAYWDAIAAEGGPWRAPAEAVAALGEAIAVIRALWTPGGPVHLPGKHYGLDGAEPAPPPGRPGIWVGALGPRMLRLTGTLADGWLPSMTRIPPADLPAANAAVDAAAADAGRDPAAIRRLYNLSPPALGSPRGWPERLADLALTHGVSGFLLPADSPGLLQLFATEIAPAVRELVAAARDGRGPSPAPLAARPTPDDGFRLSAERVWDEDDRPSAPPPDPRRRHDDREQAAGQRLIEVHDHLRAELGQLRDLLTEVAAGTLDPGAARSRLHTLTLRQNNWTLGAYCESYCRVVSIHHQREDSDVFPALRRFEPGLAPVLDRLADEHHAIQALVERVDAALVAFVGTDGDITALHAALDLLTDALLSHLSYEERELTEPLARLWGRDPGGGDGLV
;
A
#
# COMPACT_ATOMS: atom_id res chain seq x y z
N MET A 1 5.04 22.96 -1.86
CA MET A 1 5.04 21.62 -1.26
C MET A 1 3.95 21.59 -0.20
N THR A 2 3.18 20.51 -0.16
CA THR A 2 2.04 20.30 0.76
C THR A 2 2.50 19.63 2.06
N ASP A 3 3.76 19.83 2.44
CA ASP A 3 4.33 19.30 3.66
C ASP A 3 3.93 20.22 4.82
N TYR A 4 2.86 19.86 5.54
CA TYR A 4 2.32 20.62 6.67
C TYR A 4 3.24 20.61 7.92
N GLY A 5 4.47 20.09 7.80
CA GLY A 5 5.50 20.15 8.85
C GLY A 5 5.24 19.26 10.05
N HIS A 6 4.28 18.33 9.96
CA HIS A 6 3.98 17.40 11.03
C HIS A 6 5.08 16.34 11.22
N ASP A 7 5.31 15.97 12.48
CA ASP A 7 6.01 14.73 12.81
C ASP A 7 5.27 13.53 12.23
N LEU A 8 6.01 12.55 11.72
CA LEU A 8 5.42 11.33 11.18
C LEU A 8 4.95 10.41 12.30
N LEU A 9 3.78 9.78 12.11
CA LEU A 9 3.26 8.71 12.95
C LEU A 9 3.17 7.43 12.14
N PHE A 10 3.56 6.32 12.74
CA PHE A 10 3.43 4.99 12.14
C PHE A 10 2.58 4.11 13.05
N GLY A 11 1.71 3.31 12.45
CA GLY A 11 0.82 2.46 13.21
C GLY A 11 0.28 1.27 12.46
N ALA A 12 -0.53 0.50 13.18
CA ALA A 12 -1.17 -0.70 12.66
C ALA A 12 -2.69 -0.62 12.72
N VAL A 13 -3.34 -1.21 11.72
CA VAL A 13 -4.77 -1.55 11.75
C VAL A 13 -4.87 -3.04 12.01
N LEU A 14 -5.46 -3.41 13.15
CA LEU A 14 -5.56 -4.79 13.60
C LEU A 14 -6.99 -5.29 13.38
N THR A 15 -7.12 -6.41 12.68
CA THR A 15 -8.43 -7.05 12.48
C THR A 15 -8.88 -7.75 13.77
N PRO A 16 -10.02 -7.36 14.37
CA PRO A 16 -10.47 -7.87 15.66
C PRO A 16 -11.20 -9.21 15.50
N ALA A 17 -10.62 -10.21 14.85
CA ALA A 17 -11.33 -11.43 14.50
C ALA A 17 -11.72 -12.27 15.74
N THR A 18 -13.01 -12.57 15.93
CA THR A 18 -13.54 -13.41 17.04
C THR A 18 -13.01 -14.84 17.01
N GLY A 19 -12.66 -15.36 15.83
CA GLY A 19 -12.05 -16.68 15.69
C GLY A 19 -10.59 -16.73 16.12
N ARG A 20 -9.89 -15.58 16.21
CA ARG A 20 -8.47 -15.47 16.62
C ARG A 20 -8.19 -14.18 17.41
N PRO A 21 -8.87 -13.92 18.53
CA PRO A 21 -8.77 -12.64 19.23
C PRO A 21 -7.36 -12.37 19.77
N GLU A 22 -6.64 -13.42 20.19
CA GLU A 22 -5.26 -13.31 20.68
C GLU A 22 -4.27 -12.87 19.59
N LEU A 23 -4.58 -13.06 18.30
CA LEU A 23 -3.71 -12.58 17.22
C LEU A 23 -3.65 -11.05 17.22
N ALA A 24 -4.79 -10.36 17.32
CA ALA A 24 -4.83 -8.90 17.40
C ALA A 24 -4.10 -8.41 18.66
N LEU A 25 -4.31 -9.06 19.82
CA LEU A 25 -3.63 -8.70 21.07
C LEU A 25 -2.10 -8.93 20.99
N GLY A 26 -1.67 -10.00 20.34
CA GLY A 26 -0.26 -10.31 20.09
C GLY A 26 0.40 -9.29 19.17
N LEU A 27 -0.25 -8.96 18.05
CA LEU A 27 0.22 -7.93 17.10
C LEU A 27 0.30 -6.56 17.76
N ALA A 28 -0.66 -6.19 18.62
CA ALA A 28 -0.59 -4.93 19.35
C ALA A 28 0.64 -4.84 20.27
N ARG A 29 1.01 -5.93 20.94
CA ARG A 29 2.24 -6.00 21.75
C ARG A 29 3.53 -5.99 20.91
N VAL A 30 3.46 -6.48 19.67
CA VAL A 30 4.59 -6.37 18.72
C VAL A 30 4.73 -4.92 18.28
N ALA A 31 3.65 -4.28 17.84
CA ALA A 31 3.63 -2.85 17.48
C ALA A 31 4.20 -1.97 18.60
N ASP A 32 3.75 -2.20 19.83
CA ASP A 32 4.18 -1.44 21.02
C ASP A 32 5.67 -1.58 21.32
N ARG A 33 6.18 -2.82 21.31
CA ARG A 33 7.61 -3.09 21.57
C ARG A 33 8.52 -2.68 20.42
N ALA A 34 8.02 -2.72 19.19
CA ALA A 34 8.75 -2.31 18.00
C ALA A 34 8.78 -0.78 17.82
N GLY A 35 8.08 -0.02 18.67
CA GLY A 35 8.13 1.44 18.69
C GLY A 35 7.17 2.14 17.74
N LEU A 36 6.07 1.48 17.34
CA LEU A 36 5.00 2.17 16.61
C LEU A 36 4.25 3.14 17.53
N ASP A 37 3.71 4.19 16.93
CA ASP A 37 3.00 5.26 17.62
C ASP A 37 1.53 4.91 17.87
N LEU A 38 0.92 4.19 16.92
CA LEU A 38 -0.52 4.04 16.79
C LEU A 38 -0.95 2.58 16.62
N VAL A 39 -2.01 2.17 17.32
CA VAL A 39 -2.73 0.91 17.09
C VAL A 39 -4.21 1.19 16.95
N SER A 40 -4.84 0.63 15.92
CA SER A 40 -6.23 0.89 15.63
C SER A 40 -7.00 -0.37 15.29
N VAL A 41 -8.31 -0.34 15.55
CA VAL A 41 -9.21 -1.48 15.32
C VAL A 41 -10.46 -0.99 14.58
N PRO A 42 -10.86 -1.62 13.46
CA PRO A 42 -12.11 -1.30 12.77
C PRO A 42 -13.34 -1.45 13.66
N ASP A 43 -14.23 -0.46 13.65
CA ASP A 43 -15.49 -0.49 14.41
C ASP A 43 -16.68 -0.85 13.51
N HIS A 44 -16.89 -2.16 13.35
CA HIS A 44 -18.03 -2.73 12.63
C HIS A 44 -18.86 -3.64 13.55
N PRO A 45 -19.67 -3.09 14.49
CA PRO A 45 -20.38 -3.89 15.50
C PRO A 45 -21.31 -4.97 14.92
N TYR A 46 -21.83 -4.75 13.72
CA TYR A 46 -22.71 -5.68 12.99
C TYR A 46 -21.95 -6.81 12.25
N ARG A 47 -20.62 -6.91 12.38
CA ARG A 47 -19.84 -8.02 11.85
C ARG A 47 -19.64 -9.05 12.97
N PRO A 48 -20.35 -10.19 12.98
CA PRO A 48 -20.21 -11.18 14.04
C PRO A 48 -18.82 -11.84 14.08
N GLU A 49 -18.05 -11.73 12.99
CA GLU A 49 -16.67 -12.18 12.93
C GLU A 49 -15.71 -11.25 13.67
N PHE A 50 -16.15 -10.06 14.11
CA PHE A 50 -15.34 -9.04 14.78
C PHE A 50 -15.73 -8.91 16.25
N THR A 51 -14.74 -8.81 17.14
CA THR A 51 -14.96 -8.42 18.53
C THR A 51 -15.34 -6.95 18.60
N GLU A 52 -16.10 -6.58 19.63
CA GLU A 52 -16.51 -5.19 19.83
C GLU A 52 -15.28 -4.29 20.01
N ALA A 53 -15.22 -3.20 19.23
CA ALA A 53 -13.99 -2.43 19.05
C ALA A 53 -13.49 -1.76 20.34
N TRP A 54 -14.36 -1.15 21.15
CA TRP A 54 -13.94 -0.45 22.37
C TRP A 54 -13.49 -1.41 23.46
N THR A 55 -14.13 -2.56 23.58
CA THR A 55 -13.69 -3.67 24.45
C THR A 55 -12.31 -4.14 24.03
N THR A 56 -12.09 -4.35 22.73
CA THR A 56 -10.80 -4.78 22.18
C THR A 56 -9.70 -3.73 22.43
N LEU A 57 -9.99 -2.46 22.15
CA LEU A 57 -9.06 -1.34 22.38
C LEU A 57 -8.73 -1.18 23.87
N SER A 58 -9.69 -1.39 24.77
CA SER A 58 -9.46 -1.35 26.22
C SER A 58 -8.50 -2.44 26.68
N VAL A 59 -8.66 -3.67 26.16
CA VAL A 59 -7.74 -4.78 26.46
C VAL A 59 -6.36 -4.54 25.86
N ILE A 60 -6.28 -4.00 24.64
CA ILE A 60 -5.01 -3.62 24.02
C ILE A 60 -4.29 -2.57 24.85
N ALA A 61 -4.98 -1.49 25.24
CA ALA A 61 -4.39 -0.40 26.02
C ALA A 61 -3.86 -0.90 27.37
N ALA A 62 -4.56 -1.84 28.02
CA ALA A 62 -4.11 -2.46 29.28
C ALA A 62 -2.91 -3.42 29.11
N ARG A 63 -2.67 -3.93 27.89
CA ARG A 63 -1.59 -4.88 27.56
C ARG A 63 -0.41 -4.25 26.83
N THR A 64 -0.37 -2.93 26.71
CA THR A 64 0.65 -2.15 26.00
C THR A 64 1.04 -0.92 26.83
N GLU A 65 2.21 -0.36 26.57
CA GLU A 65 2.79 0.73 27.38
C GLU A 65 2.88 2.07 26.64
N ARG A 66 3.05 2.07 25.32
CA ARG A 66 3.41 3.26 24.52
C ARG A 66 2.38 3.62 23.47
N VAL A 67 1.86 2.65 22.72
CA VAL A 67 0.97 2.91 21.58
C VAL A 67 -0.29 3.66 22.02
N ARG A 68 -0.71 4.63 21.21
CA ARG A 68 -2.03 5.25 21.32
C ARG A 68 -3.06 4.41 20.57
N VAL A 69 -4.23 4.22 21.17
CA VAL A 69 -5.29 3.39 20.63
C VAL A 69 -6.49 4.20 20.14
N PHE A 70 -7.11 3.79 19.06
CA PHE A 70 -8.35 4.43 18.57
C PHE A 70 -9.17 3.50 17.65
N PRO A 71 -10.50 3.71 17.55
CA PRO A 71 -11.33 3.00 16.57
C PRO A 71 -11.06 3.53 15.16
N ASN A 72 -11.02 2.67 14.13
CA ASN A 72 -10.70 3.02 12.74
C ASN A 72 -11.82 2.66 11.75
N VAL A 73 -12.87 3.45 11.61
CA VAL A 73 -13.25 4.61 12.44
C VAL A 73 -14.49 4.24 13.24
N ALA A 74 -14.76 4.92 14.37
CA ALA A 74 -15.95 4.66 15.18
C ALA A 74 -17.24 4.81 14.34
N ASN A 75 -18.16 3.87 14.51
CA ASN A 75 -19.45 3.87 13.85
C ASN A 75 -20.42 4.79 14.62
N LEU A 76 -20.40 6.09 14.32
CA LEU A 76 -21.17 7.09 15.06
C LEU A 76 -22.66 6.75 15.23
N PRO A 77 -23.39 6.25 14.21
CA PRO A 77 -24.79 5.84 14.39
C PRO A 77 -25.06 4.85 15.52
N LEU A 78 -24.11 3.96 15.84
CA LEU A 78 -24.22 2.99 16.94
C LEU A 78 -23.53 3.46 18.23
N ARG A 79 -23.01 4.69 18.25
CA ARG A 79 -22.16 5.23 19.31
C ARG A 79 -22.59 6.65 19.67
N PRO A 80 -23.59 6.85 20.55
CA PRO A 80 -24.03 8.18 20.94
C PRO A 80 -22.85 9.06 21.37
N PRO A 81 -22.74 10.32 20.88
CA PRO A 81 -21.51 11.11 21.01
C PRO A 81 -21.16 11.45 22.47
N ALA A 82 -22.17 11.63 23.34
CA ALA A 82 -21.92 11.82 24.76
C ALA A 82 -21.27 10.60 25.41
N MET A 83 -21.64 9.39 24.99
CA MET A 83 -21.03 8.15 25.47
C MET A 83 -19.63 7.96 24.89
N LEU A 84 -19.40 8.29 23.61
CA LEU A 84 -18.07 8.30 23.01
C LEU A 84 -17.11 9.25 23.74
N ALA A 85 -17.58 10.45 24.06
CA ALA A 85 -16.78 11.43 24.80
C ALA A 85 -16.31 10.87 26.16
N ARG A 86 -17.22 10.21 26.89
CA ARG A 86 -16.91 9.54 28.16
C ARG A 86 -16.02 8.32 27.98
N ALA A 87 -16.22 7.52 26.93
CA ALA A 87 -15.38 6.35 26.64
C ALA A 87 -13.92 6.76 26.39
N VAL A 88 -13.70 7.81 25.60
CA VAL A 88 -12.36 8.37 25.37
C VAL A 88 -11.78 8.91 26.67
N ALA A 89 -12.55 9.67 27.46
CA ALA A 89 -12.06 10.19 28.75
C ALA A 89 -11.65 9.07 29.71
N SER A 90 -12.48 8.03 29.84
CA SER A 90 -12.22 6.87 30.69
C SER A 90 -11.02 6.07 30.21
N LEU A 91 -10.97 5.71 28.92
CA LEU A 91 -9.83 4.96 28.38
C LEU A 91 -8.54 5.79 28.44
N GLY A 92 -8.63 7.10 28.24
CA GLY A 92 -7.52 8.03 28.43
C GLY A 92 -7.00 7.99 29.87
N ALA A 93 -7.89 8.07 30.86
CA ALA A 93 -7.51 7.98 32.28
C ALA A 93 -6.84 6.63 32.61
N LEU A 94 -7.36 5.52 32.05
CA LEU A 94 -6.83 4.17 32.29
C LEU A 94 -5.51 3.89 31.56
N SER A 95 -5.26 4.55 30.43
CA SER A 95 -4.08 4.31 29.58
C SER A 95 -2.98 5.35 29.73
N GLY A 96 -3.20 6.41 30.51
CA GLY A 96 -2.26 7.54 30.64
C GLY A 96 -2.32 8.52 29.46
N GLY A 97 -3.50 8.73 28.87
CA GLY A 97 -3.74 9.65 27.76
C GLY A 97 -3.50 9.03 26.38
N ARG A 98 -3.36 7.71 26.28
CA ARG A 98 -3.01 7.00 25.03
C ARG A 98 -4.24 6.63 24.20
N VAL A 99 -5.13 7.59 23.96
CA VAL A 99 -6.35 7.37 23.19
C VAL A 99 -6.66 8.52 22.24
N ASP A 100 -7.11 8.19 21.04
CA ASP A 100 -7.66 9.11 20.06
C ASP A 100 -9.04 8.67 19.61
N LEU A 101 -9.71 9.54 18.84
CA LEU A 101 -11.02 9.25 18.30
C LEU A 101 -11.05 9.53 16.80
N ALA A 102 -11.09 8.47 15.99
CA ALA A 102 -11.47 8.60 14.58
C ALA A 102 -12.97 8.31 14.42
N LEU A 103 -13.68 9.16 13.69
CA LEU A 103 -15.12 9.11 13.49
C LEU A 103 -15.49 8.86 12.03
N GLY A 104 -16.54 8.07 11.82
CA GLY A 104 -17.23 7.93 10.55
C GLY A 104 -18.71 8.24 10.70
N ALA A 105 -19.32 8.81 9.65
CA ALA A 105 -20.74 9.12 9.64
C ALA A 105 -21.66 7.88 9.57
N GLY A 106 -21.10 6.70 9.28
CA GLY A 106 -21.82 5.46 8.95
C GLY A 106 -21.80 5.18 7.45
N ALA A 107 -21.80 3.89 7.08
CA ALA A 107 -21.74 3.45 5.67
C ALA A 107 -22.64 2.24 5.36
N TYR A 108 -22.81 1.33 6.31
CA TYR A 108 -23.59 0.10 6.14
C TYR A 108 -24.95 0.23 6.83
N TRP A 109 -25.84 1.00 6.22
CA TRP A 109 -27.06 1.47 6.88
C TRP A 109 -28.03 0.36 7.29
N ASP A 110 -28.22 -0.67 6.48
CA ASP A 110 -29.13 -1.77 6.82
C ASP A 110 -28.65 -2.53 8.06
N ALA A 111 -27.34 -2.78 8.14
CA ALA A 111 -26.72 -3.43 9.28
C ALA A 111 -26.71 -2.53 10.54
N ILE A 112 -26.51 -1.23 10.36
CA ILE A 112 -26.65 -0.23 11.44
C ILE A 112 -28.08 -0.21 11.98
N ALA A 113 -29.08 -0.19 11.10
CA ALA A 113 -30.48 -0.15 11.47
C ALA A 113 -30.94 -1.44 12.16
N ALA A 114 -30.41 -2.60 11.73
CA ALA A 114 -30.67 -3.89 12.36
C ALA A 114 -30.23 -3.93 13.84
N GLU A 115 -29.18 -3.19 14.19
CA GLU A 115 -28.66 -3.06 15.56
C GLU A 115 -29.23 -1.83 16.31
N GLY A 116 -30.32 -1.24 15.80
CA GLY A 116 -31.02 -0.12 16.46
C GLY A 116 -30.41 1.26 16.22
N GLY A 117 -29.42 1.38 15.35
CA GLY A 117 -28.88 2.67 14.93
C GLY A 117 -29.86 3.43 14.02
N PRO A 118 -29.91 4.77 14.08
CA PRO A 118 -30.79 5.55 13.21
C PRO A 118 -30.27 5.49 11.76
N TRP A 119 -31.15 5.08 10.84
CA TRP A 119 -30.91 5.27 9.42
C TRP A 119 -30.90 6.77 9.10
N ARG A 120 -29.91 7.23 8.30
CA ARG A 120 -29.81 8.63 7.90
C ARG A 120 -29.51 8.74 6.41
N ALA A 121 -30.14 9.73 5.78
CA ALA A 121 -29.74 10.13 4.43
C ALA A 121 -28.32 10.71 4.45
N PRO A 122 -27.57 10.68 3.32
CA PRO A 122 -26.17 11.13 3.31
C PRO A 122 -25.95 12.56 3.83
N ALA A 123 -26.83 13.51 3.50
CA ALA A 123 -26.73 14.88 4.00
C ALA A 123 -26.93 14.97 5.52
N GLU A 124 -27.88 14.18 6.02
CA GLU A 124 -28.23 14.12 7.44
C GLU A 124 -27.12 13.46 8.25
N ALA A 125 -26.49 12.41 7.72
CA ALA A 125 -25.35 11.75 8.37
C ALA A 125 -24.16 12.71 8.56
N VAL A 126 -23.87 13.56 7.57
CA VAL A 126 -22.83 14.60 7.68
C VAL A 126 -23.21 15.65 8.73
N ALA A 127 -24.46 16.13 8.72
CA ALA A 127 -24.94 17.10 9.72
C ALA A 127 -24.86 16.53 11.15
N ALA A 128 -25.32 15.29 11.33
CA ALA A 128 -25.25 14.58 12.61
C ALA A 128 -23.79 14.37 13.09
N LEU A 129 -22.85 14.11 12.17
CA LEU A 129 -21.42 14.05 12.53
C LEU A 129 -20.89 15.41 13.01
N GLY A 130 -21.32 16.52 12.39
CA GLY A 130 -20.95 17.86 12.84
C GLY A 130 -21.45 18.15 14.25
N GLU A 131 -22.73 17.84 14.53
CA GLU A 131 -23.30 17.96 15.88
C GLU A 131 -22.58 17.05 16.89
N ALA A 132 -22.24 15.81 16.49
CA ALA A 132 -21.50 14.88 17.35
C ALA A 132 -20.13 15.41 17.75
N ILE A 133 -19.36 16.00 16.83
CA ILE A 133 -18.06 16.62 17.13
C ILE A 133 -18.24 17.78 18.13
N ALA A 134 -19.28 18.61 17.95
CA ALA A 134 -19.59 19.70 18.88
C ALA A 134 -19.92 19.17 20.29
N VAL A 135 -20.76 18.14 20.40
CA VAL A 135 -21.08 17.46 21.66
C VAL A 135 -19.82 16.91 22.33
N ILE A 136 -18.97 16.22 21.59
CA ILE A 136 -17.75 15.61 22.13
C ILE A 136 -16.79 16.69 22.65
N ARG A 137 -16.52 17.74 21.86
CA ARG A 137 -15.65 18.84 22.28
C ARG A 137 -16.21 19.60 23.49
N ALA A 138 -17.52 19.80 23.55
CA ALA A 138 -18.16 20.47 24.67
C ALA A 138 -18.00 19.67 25.97
N LEU A 139 -18.19 18.34 25.92
CA LEU A 139 -17.97 17.48 27.09
C LEU A 139 -16.49 17.36 27.48
N TRP A 140 -15.56 17.47 26.53
CA TRP A 140 -14.13 17.46 26.84
C TRP A 140 -13.60 18.78 27.40
N THR A 141 -14.41 19.84 27.40
CA THR A 141 -14.04 21.14 27.94
C THR A 141 -14.41 21.21 29.43
N PRO A 142 -13.45 21.40 30.36
CA PRO A 142 -13.75 21.57 31.78
C PRO A 142 -14.70 22.75 32.03
N GLY A 143 -15.66 22.59 32.93
CA GLY A 143 -16.65 23.62 33.23
C GLY A 143 -17.83 23.09 34.05
N GLY A 144 -18.94 23.85 34.03
CA GLY A 144 -20.22 23.41 34.59
C GLY A 144 -21.06 22.60 33.59
N PRO A 145 -22.32 22.29 33.94
CA PRO A 145 -23.21 21.49 33.11
C PRO A 145 -23.40 22.05 31.70
N VAL A 146 -23.20 21.20 30.69
CA VAL A 146 -23.26 21.56 29.26
C VAL A 146 -24.69 21.46 28.75
N HIS A 147 -25.16 22.55 28.13
CA HIS A 147 -26.42 22.61 27.40
C HIS A 147 -26.10 22.94 25.95
N LEU A 148 -26.41 22.02 25.04
CA LEU A 148 -26.15 22.15 23.62
C LEU A 148 -27.37 21.65 22.85
N PRO A 149 -28.15 22.53 22.20
CA PRO A 149 -29.24 22.07 21.34
C PRO A 149 -28.68 21.41 20.08
N GLY A 150 -29.38 20.41 19.56
CA GLY A 150 -29.04 19.79 18.27
C GLY A 150 -30.22 18.99 17.72
N LYS A 151 -30.27 18.88 16.39
CA LYS A 151 -31.36 18.18 15.71
C LYS A 151 -31.23 16.66 15.83
N HIS A 152 -29.98 16.17 15.83
CA HIS A 152 -29.63 14.77 15.92
C HIS A 152 -29.00 14.43 17.26
N TYR A 153 -28.17 15.31 17.80
CA TYR A 153 -27.50 15.13 19.08
C TYR A 153 -27.47 16.43 19.88
N GLY A 154 -28.00 16.40 21.09
CA GLY A 154 -27.97 17.52 22.03
C GLY A 154 -27.60 17.08 23.44
N LEU A 155 -27.32 18.06 24.29
CA LEU A 155 -27.04 17.92 25.70
C LEU A 155 -27.96 18.87 26.48
N ASP A 156 -28.49 18.40 27.60
CA ASP A 156 -29.32 19.19 28.51
C ASP A 156 -28.83 18.92 29.94
N GLY A 157 -27.96 19.80 30.44
CA GLY A 157 -27.35 19.66 31.76
C GLY A 157 -26.33 18.53 31.90
N ALA A 158 -25.65 18.13 30.81
CA ALA A 158 -24.69 17.04 30.86
C ALA A 158 -23.36 17.49 31.49
N GLU A 159 -22.89 16.74 32.50
CA GLU A 159 -21.60 17.04 33.14
C GLU A 159 -20.41 16.77 32.21
N PRO A 160 -19.43 17.70 32.13
CA PRO A 160 -18.19 17.48 31.39
C PRO A 160 -17.44 16.21 31.81
N ALA A 161 -16.68 15.66 30.86
CA ALA A 161 -15.78 14.52 31.02
C ALA A 161 -14.46 14.80 30.28
N PRO A 162 -13.59 15.70 30.79
CA PRO A 162 -12.34 16.03 30.13
C PRO A 162 -11.37 14.83 30.13
N PRO A 163 -10.86 14.40 28.97
CA PRO A 163 -9.84 13.37 28.89
C PRO A 163 -8.48 13.93 29.37
N PRO A 164 -7.57 13.10 29.88
CA PRO A 164 -6.18 13.51 30.05
C PRO A 164 -5.55 13.83 28.69
N GLY A 165 -4.74 14.88 28.63
CA GLY A 165 -4.14 15.35 27.38
C GLY A 165 -5.15 16.02 26.45
N ARG A 166 -4.92 15.89 25.14
CA ARG A 166 -5.81 16.41 24.08
C ARG A 166 -5.96 15.36 22.97
N PRO A 167 -6.85 14.37 23.14
CA PRO A 167 -7.16 13.40 22.09
C PRO A 167 -7.56 14.10 20.80
N GLY A 168 -7.05 13.62 19.67
CA GLY A 168 -7.43 14.12 18.35
C GLY A 168 -8.80 13.58 17.94
N ILE A 169 -9.58 14.42 17.25
CA ILE A 169 -10.78 13.99 16.52
C ILE A 169 -10.42 13.88 15.03
N TRP A 170 -10.22 12.65 14.56
CA TRP A 170 -9.96 12.37 13.15
C TRP A 170 -11.24 11.94 12.44
N VAL A 171 -11.34 12.19 11.13
CA VAL A 171 -12.54 11.83 10.37
C VAL A 171 -12.17 10.99 9.15
N GLY A 172 -12.83 9.83 9.03
CA GLY A 172 -12.83 9.04 7.80
C GLY A 172 -13.77 9.68 6.77
N ALA A 173 -13.21 10.50 5.87
CA ALA A 173 -13.95 11.27 4.89
C ALA A 173 -13.55 10.89 3.46
N LEU A 174 -14.54 10.79 2.56
CA LEU A 174 -14.34 10.49 1.13
C LEU A 174 -14.95 11.58 0.25
N GLY A 175 -16.25 11.86 0.42
CA GLY A 175 -16.98 12.78 -0.45
C GLY A 175 -16.82 14.27 -0.08
N PRO A 176 -17.14 15.20 -1.01
CA PRO A 176 -16.89 16.64 -0.82
C PRO A 176 -17.51 17.26 0.44
N ARG A 177 -18.70 16.81 0.84
CA ARG A 177 -19.35 17.28 2.08
C ARG A 177 -18.60 16.86 3.34
N MET A 178 -18.07 15.64 3.35
CA MET A 178 -17.29 15.11 4.45
C MET A 178 -15.90 15.78 4.51
N LEU A 179 -15.24 15.98 3.37
CA LEU A 179 -13.96 16.71 3.31
C LEU A 179 -14.10 18.15 3.81
N ARG A 180 -15.19 18.84 3.45
CA ARG A 180 -15.49 20.16 4.01
C ARG A 180 -15.65 20.11 5.53
N LEU A 181 -16.46 19.19 6.04
CA LEU A 181 -16.64 19.00 7.49
C LEU A 181 -15.29 18.74 8.20
N THR A 182 -14.44 17.91 7.60
CA THR A 182 -13.09 17.62 8.11
C THR A 182 -12.26 18.89 8.22
N GLY A 183 -12.20 19.70 7.15
CA GLY A 183 -11.52 21.01 7.14
C GLY A 183 -12.02 21.94 8.24
N THR A 184 -13.35 22.00 8.42
CA THR A 184 -13.97 22.93 9.38
C THR A 184 -13.83 22.48 10.83
N LEU A 185 -13.93 21.18 11.15
CA LEU A 185 -14.16 20.72 12.53
C LEU A 185 -13.14 19.70 13.06
N ALA A 186 -12.45 18.96 12.22
CA ALA A 186 -11.60 17.83 12.62
C ALA A 186 -10.15 18.26 12.90
N ASP A 187 -9.45 17.46 13.71
CA ASP A 187 -8.00 17.59 13.96
C ASP A 187 -7.20 16.71 13.00
N GLY A 188 -7.87 15.85 12.23
CA GLY A 188 -7.23 15.02 11.22
C GLY A 188 -8.19 14.39 10.21
N TRP A 189 -7.63 14.03 9.06
CA TRP A 189 -8.30 13.30 7.99
C TRP A 189 -7.68 11.91 7.87
N LEU A 190 -8.50 10.86 7.86
CA LEU A 190 -8.05 9.46 7.79
C LEU A 190 -8.75 8.70 6.64
N PRO A 191 -8.38 8.94 5.37
CA PRO A 191 -8.80 8.12 4.25
C PRO A 191 -8.08 6.77 4.21
N SER A 192 -8.57 5.88 3.34
CA SER A 192 -7.90 4.63 2.98
C SER A 192 -7.40 4.70 1.55
N MET A 193 -6.20 4.17 1.30
CA MET A 193 -5.56 4.15 -0.02
C MET A 193 -6.40 3.47 -1.10
N THR A 194 -7.18 2.46 -0.71
CA THR A 194 -8.09 1.76 -1.62
C THR A 194 -9.35 2.55 -1.98
N ARG A 195 -9.60 3.68 -1.33
CA ARG A 195 -10.79 4.52 -1.53
C ARG A 195 -10.47 5.90 -2.07
N ILE A 196 -9.32 6.45 -1.68
CA ILE A 196 -8.72 7.66 -2.22
C ILE A 196 -7.29 7.25 -2.57
N PRO A 197 -6.99 6.84 -3.81
CA PRO A 197 -5.64 6.52 -4.25
C PRO A 197 -4.72 7.75 -4.18
N PRO A 198 -3.38 7.58 -4.21
CA PRO A 198 -2.43 8.69 -4.19
C PRO A 198 -2.71 9.79 -5.22
N ALA A 199 -3.11 9.41 -6.44
CA ALA A 199 -3.47 10.34 -7.51
C ALA A 199 -4.62 11.31 -7.15
N ASP A 200 -5.53 10.91 -6.26
CA ASP A 200 -6.68 11.71 -5.84
C ASP A 200 -6.40 12.57 -4.59
N LEU A 201 -5.29 12.32 -3.89
CA LEU A 201 -4.92 13.07 -2.67
C LEU A 201 -4.79 14.58 -2.91
N PRO A 202 -4.21 15.10 -4.02
CA PRO A 202 -4.10 16.54 -4.24
C PRO A 202 -5.47 17.24 -4.23
N ALA A 203 -6.45 16.70 -4.95
CA ALA A 203 -7.79 17.30 -5.03
C ALA A 203 -8.53 17.23 -3.69
N ALA A 204 -8.40 16.10 -2.99
CA ALA A 204 -9.03 15.92 -1.69
C ALA A 204 -8.39 16.80 -0.60
N ASN A 205 -7.05 16.93 -0.58
CA ASN A 205 -6.34 17.87 0.30
C ASN A 205 -6.80 19.31 0.06
N ALA A 206 -6.84 19.75 -1.20
CA ALA A 206 -7.29 21.11 -1.54
C ALA A 206 -8.70 21.40 -1.00
N ALA A 207 -9.61 20.41 -1.03
CA ALA A 207 -10.95 20.55 -0.48
C ALA A 207 -10.97 20.67 1.05
N VAL A 208 -10.10 19.94 1.76
CA VAL A 208 -9.95 20.04 3.22
C VAL A 208 -9.33 21.39 3.58
N ASP A 209 -8.28 21.81 2.89
CA ASP A 209 -7.56 23.04 3.14
C ASP A 209 -8.42 24.28 2.89
N ALA A 210 -9.17 24.30 1.78
CA ALA A 210 -10.11 25.37 1.48
C ALA A 210 -11.17 25.49 2.59
N ALA A 211 -11.73 24.36 3.05
CA ALA A 211 -12.72 24.37 4.11
C ALA A 211 -12.15 24.73 5.49
N ALA A 212 -10.86 24.48 5.73
CA ALA A 212 -10.16 24.96 6.91
C ALA A 212 -9.98 26.49 6.85
N ALA A 213 -9.49 27.00 5.72
CA ALA A 213 -9.28 28.43 5.50
C ALA A 213 -10.60 29.22 5.57
N ASP A 214 -11.67 28.72 4.95
CA ASP A 214 -13.01 29.32 5.01
C ASP A 214 -13.56 29.36 6.45
N ALA A 215 -13.14 28.41 7.30
CA ALA A 215 -13.47 28.36 8.72
C ALA A 215 -12.50 29.17 9.61
N GLY A 216 -11.53 29.87 9.03
CA GLY A 216 -10.52 30.64 9.76
C GLY A 216 -9.48 29.76 10.49
N ARG A 217 -9.31 28.51 10.06
CA ARG A 217 -8.34 27.56 10.62
C ARG A 217 -7.13 27.43 9.72
N ASP A 218 -5.97 27.22 10.33
CA ASP A 218 -4.77 26.81 9.60
C ASP A 218 -4.95 25.38 9.06
N PRO A 219 -4.80 25.12 7.75
CA PRO A 219 -4.80 23.77 7.20
C PRO A 219 -3.79 22.83 7.87
N ALA A 220 -2.65 23.36 8.35
CA ALA A 220 -1.65 22.61 9.10
C ALA A 220 -2.11 22.23 10.52
N ALA A 221 -3.25 22.71 11.01
CA ALA A 221 -3.85 22.22 12.25
C ALA A 221 -4.57 20.87 12.06
N ILE A 222 -4.66 20.37 10.82
CA ILE A 222 -5.38 19.16 10.47
C ILE A 222 -4.36 18.14 9.97
N ARG A 223 -4.15 17.07 10.73
CA ARG A 223 -3.21 16.02 10.35
C ARG A 223 -3.75 15.18 9.18
N ARG A 224 -2.87 14.68 8.31
CA ARG A 224 -3.24 13.74 7.23
C ARG A 224 -2.75 12.34 7.60
N LEU A 225 -3.68 11.45 7.90
CA LEU A 225 -3.41 10.03 8.17
C LEU A 225 -3.88 9.18 7.00
N TYR A 226 -3.34 7.99 6.82
CA TYR A 226 -3.67 7.16 5.65
C TYR A 226 -3.58 5.68 5.97
N ASN A 227 -4.69 4.96 5.77
CA ASN A 227 -4.67 3.50 5.81
C ASN A 227 -4.00 2.97 4.54
N LEU A 228 -2.86 2.31 4.71
CA LEU A 228 -2.05 1.77 3.62
C LEU A 228 -2.73 0.56 2.97
N SER A 229 -2.31 0.27 1.75
CA SER A 229 -2.62 -0.97 1.04
C SER A 229 -1.32 -1.62 0.58
N PRO A 230 -0.81 -2.64 1.28
CA PRO A 230 0.40 -3.36 0.87
C PRO A 230 0.37 -3.82 -0.59
N PRO A 231 -0.75 -4.36 -1.13
CA PRO A 231 -0.84 -4.70 -2.55
C PRO A 231 -0.61 -3.50 -3.48
N ALA A 232 -1.13 -2.32 -3.15
CA ALA A 232 -0.94 -1.11 -3.95
C ALA A 232 0.46 -0.49 -3.80
N LEU A 233 1.18 -0.81 -2.73
CA LEU A 233 2.55 -0.37 -2.48
C LEU A 233 3.61 -1.31 -3.05
N GLY A 234 3.22 -2.48 -3.58
CA GLY A 234 4.14 -3.50 -4.07
C GLY A 234 5.13 -3.99 -3.02
N SER A 235 6.35 -4.31 -3.44
CA SER A 235 7.40 -4.85 -2.58
C SER A 235 7.74 -3.91 -1.40
N PRO A 236 7.86 -4.43 -0.16
CA PRO A 236 8.27 -3.67 1.02
C PRO A 236 9.61 -2.92 0.89
N ARG A 237 10.50 -3.37 0.00
CA ARG A 237 11.81 -2.74 -0.20
C ARG A 237 11.72 -1.28 -0.66
N GLY A 238 10.74 -0.95 -1.51
CA GLY A 238 10.54 0.42 -2.02
C GLY A 238 9.50 1.22 -1.24
N TRP A 239 9.03 0.71 -0.09
CA TRP A 239 8.08 1.46 0.73
C TRP A 239 8.67 2.73 1.34
N PRO A 240 9.93 2.77 1.82
CA PRO A 240 10.49 3.98 2.41
C PRO A 240 10.37 5.21 1.50
N GLU A 241 10.74 5.08 0.24
CA GLU A 241 10.72 6.14 -0.76
C GLU A 241 9.28 6.54 -1.11
N ARG A 242 8.40 5.55 -1.32
CA ARG A 242 6.97 5.81 -1.63
C ARG A 242 6.26 6.54 -0.48
N LEU A 243 6.50 6.12 0.76
CA LEU A 243 5.90 6.76 1.93
C LEU A 243 6.51 8.14 2.21
N ALA A 244 7.82 8.31 1.97
CA ALA A 244 8.47 9.62 2.06
C ALA A 244 7.91 10.59 1.01
N ASP A 245 7.68 10.15 -0.24
CA ASP A 245 7.03 10.96 -1.26
C ASP A 245 5.63 11.36 -0.79
N LEU A 246 4.78 10.42 -0.34
CA LEU A 246 3.45 10.73 0.21
C LEU A 246 3.49 11.79 1.33
N ALA A 247 4.52 11.76 2.17
CA ALA A 247 4.70 12.77 3.21
C ALA A 247 5.06 14.15 2.65
N LEU A 248 6.04 14.22 1.75
CA LEU A 248 6.60 15.47 1.24
C LEU A 248 5.71 16.13 0.17
N THR A 249 5.05 15.32 -0.67
CA THR A 249 4.25 15.79 -1.80
C THR A 249 2.78 15.94 -1.44
N HIS A 250 2.22 15.02 -0.66
CA HIS A 250 0.80 15.00 -0.30
C HIS A 250 0.52 15.34 1.17
N GLY A 251 1.55 15.59 1.98
CA GLY A 251 1.41 16.01 3.38
C GLY A 251 0.98 14.90 4.33
N VAL A 252 1.02 13.63 3.89
CA VAL A 252 0.65 12.49 4.74
C VAL A 252 1.66 12.34 5.88
N SER A 253 1.17 12.37 7.11
CA SER A 253 1.98 12.35 8.32
C SER A 253 1.55 11.27 9.32
N GLY A 254 0.60 10.42 8.94
CA GLY A 254 0.24 9.21 9.66
C GLY A 254 0.07 8.04 8.71
N PHE A 255 0.83 6.97 8.89
CA PHE A 255 0.79 5.78 8.04
C PHE A 255 0.33 4.57 8.85
N LEU A 256 -0.82 3.99 8.47
CA LEU A 256 -1.42 2.86 9.18
C LEU A 256 -1.38 1.60 8.31
N LEU A 257 -0.54 0.65 8.69
CA LEU A 257 -0.40 -0.65 8.02
C LEU A 257 -1.51 -1.61 8.46
N PRO A 258 -2.37 -2.13 7.57
CA PRO A 258 -3.18 -3.29 7.90
C PRO A 258 -2.26 -4.48 8.20
N ALA A 259 -2.28 -4.96 9.44
CA ALA A 259 -1.35 -5.96 9.93
C ALA A 259 -2.07 -7.27 10.28
N ASP A 260 -1.64 -8.34 9.62
CA ASP A 260 -2.08 -9.72 9.85
C ASP A 260 -0.92 -10.67 10.18
N SER A 261 0.33 -10.22 9.98
CA SER A 261 1.55 -10.97 10.25
C SER A 261 2.51 -10.19 11.17
N PRO A 262 3.08 -10.84 12.21
CA PRO A 262 4.08 -10.20 13.06
C PRO A 262 5.35 -9.79 12.31
N GLY A 263 5.76 -10.58 11.30
CA GLY A 263 6.97 -10.32 10.52
C GLY A 263 6.91 -9.02 9.73
N LEU A 264 5.83 -8.82 8.95
CA LEU A 264 5.66 -7.58 8.19
C LEU A 264 5.50 -6.37 9.12
N LEU A 265 4.80 -6.54 10.24
CA LEU A 265 4.63 -5.47 11.23
C LEU A 265 5.98 -5.07 11.87
N GLN A 266 6.83 -6.04 12.18
CA GLN A 266 8.17 -5.81 12.72
C GLN A 266 9.07 -5.10 11.69
N LEU A 267 9.07 -5.57 10.44
CA LEU A 267 9.78 -4.93 9.33
C LEU A 267 9.35 -3.47 9.16
N PHE A 268 8.03 -3.24 9.15
CA PHE A 268 7.45 -1.90 9.02
C PHE A 268 7.90 -0.97 10.14
N ALA A 269 7.91 -1.46 11.38
CA ALA A 269 8.25 -0.67 12.55
C ALA A 269 9.75 -0.39 12.70
N THR A 270 10.60 -1.39 12.42
CA THR A 270 12.04 -1.31 12.75
C THR A 270 12.95 -0.95 11.59
N GLU A 271 12.48 -1.09 10.35
CA GLU A 271 13.28 -0.74 9.17
C GLU A 271 12.60 0.34 8.33
N ILE A 272 11.33 0.13 7.95
CA ILE A 272 10.63 1.04 7.03
C ILE A 272 10.35 2.39 7.69
N ALA A 273 9.73 2.42 8.87
CA ALA A 273 9.37 3.66 9.54
C ALA A 273 10.59 4.56 9.86
N PRO A 274 11.72 4.05 10.39
CA PRO A 274 12.95 4.83 10.53
C PRO A 274 13.48 5.36 9.21
N ALA A 275 13.54 4.54 8.15
CA ALA A 275 14.00 4.96 6.84
C ALA A 275 13.14 6.11 6.25
N VAL A 276 11.81 6.02 6.37
CA VAL A 276 10.91 7.12 5.96
C VAL A 276 11.21 8.40 6.74
N ARG A 277 11.42 8.31 8.05
CA ARG A 277 11.74 9.49 8.89
C ARG A 277 13.05 10.13 8.44
N GLU A 278 14.08 9.33 8.15
CA GLU A 278 15.38 9.80 7.66
C GLU A 278 15.25 10.50 6.30
N LEU A 279 14.54 9.89 5.35
CA LEU A 279 14.29 10.46 4.03
C LEU A 279 13.54 11.80 4.11
N VAL A 280 12.46 11.86 4.89
CA VAL A 280 11.67 13.08 5.08
C VAL A 280 12.47 14.17 5.79
N ALA A 281 13.25 13.82 6.82
CA ALA A 281 14.11 14.78 7.52
C ALA A 281 15.19 15.35 6.59
N ALA A 282 15.87 14.50 5.81
CA ALA A 282 16.86 14.92 4.84
C ALA A 282 16.26 15.89 3.81
N ALA A 283 15.07 15.60 3.30
CA ALA A 283 14.37 16.47 2.35
C ALA A 283 13.97 17.83 2.98
N ARG A 284 13.43 17.82 4.21
CA ARG A 284 13.03 19.05 4.94
C ARG A 284 14.21 19.96 5.28
N ASP A 285 15.37 19.39 5.60
CA ASP A 285 16.59 20.13 5.92
C ASP A 285 17.27 20.75 4.68
N GLY A 286 16.66 20.61 3.49
CA GLY A 286 17.28 21.00 2.22
C GLY A 286 18.50 20.16 1.88
N ARG A 287 18.70 19.02 2.57
CA ARG A 287 19.69 17.98 2.28
C ARG A 287 19.08 16.87 1.44
N GLY A 288 18.13 17.21 0.56
CA GLY A 288 17.74 16.31 -0.51
C GLY A 288 18.97 15.99 -1.36
N PRO A 289 19.12 14.76 -1.88
CA PRO A 289 20.17 14.45 -2.83
C PRO A 289 20.17 15.51 -3.94
N SER A 290 21.33 16.12 -4.18
CA SER A 290 21.47 16.97 -5.37
C SER A 290 21.23 16.11 -6.60
N PRO A 291 20.62 16.66 -7.67
CA PRO A 291 20.47 15.95 -8.93
C PRO A 291 21.78 15.23 -9.28
N ALA A 292 21.72 13.90 -9.34
CA ALA A 292 22.88 13.04 -9.49
C ALA A 292 22.81 12.31 -10.83
N PRO A 293 23.92 11.74 -11.34
CA PRO A 293 23.83 10.75 -12.41
C PRO A 293 22.85 9.63 -12.02
N LEU A 294 22.17 9.02 -12.99
CA LEU A 294 21.24 7.93 -12.72
C LEU A 294 21.98 6.80 -12.00
N ALA A 295 21.51 6.44 -10.80
CA ALA A 295 22.14 5.43 -9.96
C ALA A 295 21.72 4.01 -10.34
N ALA A 296 20.53 3.87 -10.95
CA ALA A 296 20.01 2.61 -11.45
C ALA A 296 21.00 1.96 -12.42
N ARG A 297 21.34 0.70 -12.16
CA ARG A 297 22.28 -0.09 -12.98
C ARG A 297 21.54 -1.29 -13.55
N PRO A 298 21.32 -1.33 -14.88
CA PRO A 298 20.82 -2.51 -15.55
C PRO A 298 21.59 -3.77 -15.15
N THR A 299 20.86 -4.84 -14.87
CA THR A 299 21.43 -6.15 -14.60
C THR A 299 22.04 -6.69 -15.90
N PRO A 300 23.36 -6.98 -15.95
CA PRO A 300 24.00 -7.43 -17.17
C PRO A 300 23.58 -8.86 -17.50
N ASP A 301 23.48 -9.16 -18.79
CA ASP A 301 23.42 -10.53 -19.28
C ASP A 301 24.77 -11.22 -19.01
N ASP A 302 24.74 -12.39 -18.39
CA ASP A 302 25.95 -13.17 -18.08
C ASP A 302 26.49 -13.93 -19.31
N GLY A 303 25.74 -13.94 -20.41
CA GLY A 303 26.06 -14.64 -21.66
C GLY A 303 26.02 -16.16 -21.53
N PHE A 304 25.62 -16.68 -20.36
CA PHE A 304 25.46 -18.10 -20.17
C PHE A 304 24.13 -18.56 -20.76
N ARG A 305 24.15 -19.73 -21.37
CA ARG A 305 23.02 -20.25 -22.11
C ARG A 305 22.91 -21.76 -21.93
N LEU A 306 21.74 -22.19 -21.54
CA LEU A 306 21.40 -23.56 -21.17
C LEU A 306 21.00 -24.38 -22.40
N SER A 307 20.40 -23.71 -23.38
CA SER A 307 19.96 -24.32 -24.63
C SER A 307 20.97 -24.11 -25.76
N ALA A 308 21.08 -25.12 -26.62
CA ALA A 308 21.76 -25.00 -27.91
C ALA A 308 20.89 -24.27 -28.95
N GLU A 309 19.57 -24.20 -28.72
CA GLU A 309 18.63 -23.43 -29.54
C GLU A 309 18.71 -21.94 -29.15
N ARG A 310 18.67 -21.06 -30.16
CA ARG A 310 18.63 -19.60 -30.00
C ARG A 310 17.40 -19.06 -30.71
N VAL A 311 16.67 -18.19 -30.02
CA VAL A 311 15.41 -17.62 -30.51
C VAL A 311 15.67 -16.42 -31.41
N TRP A 312 16.74 -15.68 -31.15
CA TRP A 312 17.21 -14.55 -31.93
C TRP A 312 18.72 -14.41 -31.83
N ASP A 313 19.30 -13.65 -32.75
CA ASP A 313 20.68 -13.16 -32.66
C ASP A 313 20.69 -11.88 -31.81
N GLU A 314 21.47 -11.88 -30.73
CA GLU A 314 21.65 -10.71 -29.87
C GLU A 314 22.52 -9.62 -30.49
N ASP A 315 23.39 -9.95 -31.45
CA ASP A 315 24.28 -8.99 -32.12
C ASP A 315 23.51 -8.07 -33.09
N ASP A 316 22.32 -8.49 -33.52
CA ASP A 316 21.41 -7.74 -34.38
C ASP A 316 20.57 -6.68 -33.63
N ARG A 317 20.69 -6.60 -32.29
CA ARG A 317 19.88 -5.68 -31.48
C ARG A 317 20.28 -4.22 -31.75
N PRO A 318 19.32 -3.33 -32.08
CA PRO A 318 19.60 -1.90 -32.15
C PRO A 318 19.92 -1.33 -30.76
N SER A 319 20.51 -0.15 -30.72
CA SER A 319 20.74 0.58 -29.47
C SER A 319 20.12 1.96 -29.54
N ALA A 320 19.57 2.39 -28.40
CA ALA A 320 19.08 3.73 -28.19
C ALA A 320 20.23 4.74 -28.31
N PRO A 321 19.93 6.01 -28.64
CA PRO A 321 20.91 7.08 -28.52
C PRO A 321 21.49 7.11 -27.10
N PRO A 322 22.81 7.27 -26.92
CA PRO A 322 23.40 7.26 -25.59
C PRO A 322 22.86 8.42 -24.75
N PRO A 323 22.56 8.20 -23.46
CA PRO A 323 22.05 9.25 -22.59
C PRO A 323 23.10 10.36 -22.41
N ASP A 324 22.63 11.60 -22.21
CA ASP A 324 23.53 12.73 -21.97
C ASP A 324 24.29 12.54 -20.65
N PRO A 325 25.63 12.38 -20.65
CA PRO A 325 26.42 12.14 -19.43
C PRO A 325 26.39 13.33 -18.44
N ARG A 326 25.94 14.50 -18.90
CA ARG A 326 25.77 15.70 -18.07
C ARG A 326 24.38 15.82 -17.47
N ARG A 327 23.43 14.99 -17.90
CA ARG A 327 22.10 14.90 -17.29
C ARG A 327 22.25 14.55 -15.82
N ARG A 328 21.38 15.16 -15.02
CA ARG A 328 21.20 14.82 -13.62
C ARG A 328 19.74 14.49 -13.40
N HIS A 329 19.50 13.49 -12.57
CA HIS A 329 18.19 12.98 -12.23
C HIS A 329 17.86 13.33 -10.79
N ASP A 330 16.68 13.90 -10.60
CA ASP A 330 16.12 14.10 -9.25
C ASP A 330 15.63 12.77 -8.66
N ASP A 331 15.28 12.75 -7.38
CA ASP A 331 14.89 11.51 -6.69
C ASP A 331 13.70 10.79 -7.33
N ARG A 332 12.81 11.53 -8.00
CA ARG A 332 11.66 10.92 -8.70
C ARG A 332 12.11 10.22 -9.96
N GLU A 333 12.96 10.86 -10.76
CA GLU A 333 13.59 10.24 -11.91
C GLU A 333 14.48 9.05 -11.49
N GLN A 334 15.18 9.14 -10.35
CA GLN A 334 15.98 8.02 -9.80
C GLN A 334 15.11 6.81 -9.45
N ALA A 335 14.03 7.03 -8.67
CA ALA A 335 13.08 5.98 -8.33
C ALA A 335 12.41 5.40 -9.58
N ALA A 336 12.09 6.25 -10.55
CA ALA A 336 11.51 5.84 -11.82
C ALA A 336 12.42 4.91 -12.62
N GLY A 337 13.72 5.21 -12.71
CA GLY A 337 14.69 4.36 -13.39
C GLY A 337 14.91 3.01 -12.71
N GLN A 338 14.78 2.95 -11.38
CA GLN A 338 14.96 1.72 -10.61
C GLN A 338 13.78 0.74 -10.73
N ARG A 339 12.56 1.24 -11.01
CA ARG A 339 11.34 0.42 -11.02
C ARG A 339 11.37 -0.76 -11.99
N LEU A 340 11.85 -0.55 -13.22
CA LEU A 340 11.95 -1.62 -14.23
C LEU A 340 12.84 -2.77 -13.72
N ILE A 341 14.01 -2.41 -13.17
CA ILE A 341 14.99 -3.37 -12.64
C ILE A 341 14.38 -4.16 -11.46
N GLU A 342 13.62 -3.51 -10.57
CA GLU A 342 12.96 -4.20 -9.45
C GLU A 342 11.94 -5.27 -9.91
N VAL A 343 11.16 -4.95 -10.95
CA VAL A 343 10.20 -5.89 -11.55
C VAL A 343 10.95 -7.06 -12.18
N HIS A 344 12.01 -6.77 -12.95
CA HIS A 344 12.79 -7.79 -13.63
C HIS A 344 13.57 -8.68 -12.66
N ASP A 345 14.17 -8.12 -11.62
CA ASP A 345 14.87 -8.90 -10.60
C ASP A 345 13.94 -9.85 -9.86
N HIS A 346 12.67 -9.45 -9.66
CA HIS A 346 11.65 -10.35 -9.15
C HIS A 346 11.37 -11.51 -10.13
N LEU A 347 11.17 -11.22 -11.42
CA LEU A 347 10.97 -12.24 -12.45
C LEU A 347 12.18 -13.20 -12.55
N ARG A 348 13.41 -12.67 -12.53
CA ARG A 348 14.64 -13.48 -12.49
C ARG A 348 14.68 -14.42 -11.29
N ALA A 349 14.33 -13.92 -10.12
CA ALA A 349 14.32 -14.71 -8.88
C ALA A 349 13.26 -15.83 -8.93
N GLU A 350 12.05 -15.53 -9.42
CA GLU A 350 11.00 -16.55 -9.58
C GLU A 350 11.37 -17.60 -10.62
N LEU A 351 11.96 -17.19 -11.75
CA LEU A 351 12.47 -18.10 -12.78
C LEU A 351 13.55 -19.04 -12.23
N GLY A 352 14.48 -18.51 -11.43
CA GLY A 352 15.50 -19.31 -10.76
C GLY A 352 14.89 -20.35 -9.82
N GLN A 353 13.93 -19.94 -8.99
CA GLN A 353 13.23 -20.84 -8.08
C GLN A 353 12.44 -21.93 -8.82
N LEU A 354 11.78 -21.58 -9.93
CA LEU A 354 11.07 -22.54 -10.78
C LEU A 354 12.02 -23.62 -11.33
N ARG A 355 13.21 -23.22 -11.79
CA ARG A 355 14.22 -24.12 -12.33
C ARG A 355 14.84 -25.02 -11.26
N ASP A 356 15.16 -24.47 -10.09
CA ASP A 356 15.70 -25.24 -8.97
C ASP A 356 14.72 -26.33 -8.54
N LEU A 357 13.44 -25.98 -8.42
CA LEU A 357 12.38 -26.94 -8.07
C LEU A 357 12.22 -28.05 -9.11
N LEU A 358 12.26 -27.71 -10.40
CA LEU A 358 12.19 -28.72 -11.45
C LEU A 358 13.43 -29.62 -11.48
N THR A 359 14.61 -29.08 -11.14
CA THR A 359 15.85 -29.86 -11.03
C THR A 359 15.77 -30.83 -9.85
N GLU A 360 15.31 -30.36 -8.68
CA GLU A 360 15.14 -31.19 -7.49
C GLU A 360 14.11 -32.32 -7.68
N VAL A 361 13.02 -32.04 -8.41
CA VAL A 361 11.99 -33.04 -8.76
C VAL A 361 12.53 -34.05 -9.78
N ALA A 362 13.23 -33.61 -10.82
CA ALA A 362 13.83 -34.51 -11.81
C ALA A 362 14.91 -35.42 -11.23
N ALA A 363 15.67 -34.92 -10.25
CA ALA A 363 16.67 -35.72 -9.53
C ALA A 363 16.05 -36.71 -8.52
N GLY A 364 14.72 -36.68 -8.31
CA GLY A 364 14.03 -37.48 -7.30
C GLY A 364 14.39 -37.09 -5.86
N THR A 365 15.09 -35.98 -5.67
CA THR A 365 15.56 -35.46 -4.37
C THR A 365 14.47 -34.73 -3.60
N LEU A 366 13.44 -34.28 -4.31
CA LEU A 366 12.27 -33.61 -3.75
C LEU A 366 11.01 -34.30 -4.27
N ASP A 367 10.21 -34.81 -3.33
CA ASP A 367 8.90 -35.35 -3.67
C ASP A 367 8.01 -34.22 -4.25
N PRO A 368 7.20 -34.47 -5.29
CA PRO A 368 6.29 -33.48 -5.86
C PRO A 368 5.37 -32.80 -4.82
N GLY A 369 4.98 -33.52 -3.76
CA GLY A 369 4.20 -32.97 -2.64
C GLY A 369 5.01 -32.06 -1.70
N ALA A 370 6.33 -32.26 -1.58
CA ALA A 370 7.23 -31.38 -0.84
C ALA A 370 7.61 -30.13 -1.67
N ALA A 371 7.81 -30.29 -2.99
CA ALA A 371 7.93 -29.17 -3.94
C ALA A 371 6.71 -28.23 -3.86
N ARG A 372 5.52 -28.83 -3.79
CA ARG A 372 4.24 -28.12 -3.57
C ARG A 372 4.21 -27.27 -2.29
N SER A 373 4.81 -27.74 -1.20
CA SER A 373 4.86 -27.00 0.07
C SER A 373 5.78 -25.78 0.00
N ARG A 374 6.92 -25.89 -0.68
CA ARG A 374 7.85 -24.75 -0.89
C ARG A 374 7.23 -23.68 -1.80
N LEU A 375 6.56 -24.08 -2.87
CA LEU A 375 5.82 -23.17 -3.76
C LEU A 375 4.73 -22.37 -3.01
N HIS A 376 4.11 -22.94 -1.98
CA HIS A 376 3.08 -22.28 -1.16
C HIS A 376 3.62 -21.12 -0.28
N THR A 377 4.95 -20.99 -0.14
CA THR A 377 5.58 -19.89 0.60
C THR A 377 5.97 -18.69 -0.27
N LEU A 378 5.81 -18.81 -1.60
CA LEU A 378 6.04 -17.76 -2.58
C LEU A 378 4.71 -17.03 -2.84
N THR A 379 4.72 -15.70 -2.85
CA THR A 379 3.48 -14.91 -2.80
C THR A 379 3.00 -14.47 -4.18
N LEU A 380 1.91 -15.10 -4.67
CA LEU A 380 0.61 -14.44 -4.92
C LEU A 380 -0.49 -15.46 -5.31
N ARG A 381 -1.49 -15.54 -4.42
CA ARG A 381 -2.84 -16.12 -4.49
C ARG A 381 -3.08 -17.65 -4.43
N GLN A 382 -3.94 -17.96 -3.46
CA GLN A 382 -4.57 -19.24 -3.13
C GLN A 382 -5.59 -19.66 -4.20
N ASN A 383 -5.48 -20.91 -4.69
CA ASN A 383 -6.51 -21.95 -4.63
C ASN A 383 -6.08 -23.17 -5.47
N ASN A 384 -5.70 -24.26 -4.78
CA ASN A 384 -5.90 -25.68 -5.13
C ASN A 384 -5.21 -26.31 -6.38
N TRP A 385 -3.87 -26.52 -6.45
CA TRP A 385 -3.27 -27.20 -7.65
C TRP A 385 -1.95 -27.99 -7.47
N THR A 386 -1.63 -28.73 -8.54
CA THR A 386 -0.41 -29.50 -8.92
C THR A 386 0.61 -28.58 -9.64
N LEU A 387 1.90 -28.95 -9.73
CA LEU A 387 3.02 -28.20 -10.37
C LEU A 387 2.66 -27.47 -11.68
N GLY A 388 1.74 -28.05 -12.48
CA GLY A 388 1.11 -27.47 -13.67
C GLY A 388 0.65 -26.00 -13.56
N ALA A 389 -0.09 -25.68 -12.50
CA ALA A 389 -0.72 -24.36 -12.37
C ALA A 389 0.25 -23.25 -11.92
N TYR A 390 1.42 -23.60 -11.38
CA TYR A 390 2.42 -22.61 -10.97
C TYR A 390 3.23 -22.10 -12.17
N CYS A 391 3.68 -23.00 -13.05
CA CYS A 391 4.27 -22.59 -14.32
C CYS A 391 3.27 -21.74 -15.12
N GLU A 392 1.99 -22.12 -15.14
CA GLU A 392 0.93 -21.33 -15.78
C GLU A 392 0.80 -19.92 -15.16
N SER A 393 0.88 -19.80 -13.83
CA SER A 393 0.81 -18.51 -13.14
C SER A 393 2.01 -17.61 -13.43
N TYR A 394 3.23 -18.14 -13.38
CA TYR A 394 4.45 -17.39 -13.70
C TYR A 394 4.43 -16.94 -15.17
N CYS A 395 4.13 -17.86 -16.09
CA CYS A 395 3.95 -17.59 -17.52
C CYS A 395 2.90 -16.50 -17.77
N ARG A 396 1.79 -16.50 -17.01
CA ARG A 396 0.74 -15.47 -17.10
C ARG A 396 1.23 -14.10 -16.63
N VAL A 397 2.02 -14.02 -15.56
CA VAL A 397 2.61 -12.76 -15.09
C VAL A 397 3.54 -12.18 -16.15
N VAL A 398 4.43 -13.01 -16.70
CA VAL A 398 5.31 -12.64 -17.82
C VAL A 398 4.49 -12.14 -19.02
N SER A 399 3.40 -12.82 -19.35
CA SER A 399 2.52 -12.42 -20.47
C SER A 399 1.85 -11.06 -20.22
N ILE A 400 1.34 -10.82 -19.00
CA ILE A 400 0.65 -9.57 -18.64
C ILE A 400 1.62 -8.39 -18.64
N HIS A 401 2.82 -8.59 -18.11
CA HIS A 401 3.87 -7.57 -18.05
C HIS A 401 4.26 -7.10 -19.46
N HIS A 402 4.67 -8.01 -20.34
CA HIS A 402 5.06 -7.66 -21.70
C HIS A 402 3.88 -7.11 -22.54
N GLN A 403 2.66 -7.65 -22.35
CA GLN A 403 1.48 -7.12 -23.04
C GLN A 403 1.20 -5.65 -22.67
N ARG A 404 1.41 -5.27 -21.41
CA ARG A 404 1.22 -3.89 -20.95
C ARG A 404 2.26 -2.95 -21.51
N GLU A 405 3.50 -3.40 -21.64
CA GLU A 405 4.56 -2.61 -22.27
C GLU A 405 4.22 -2.30 -23.72
N ASP A 406 3.77 -3.30 -24.47
CA ASP A 406 3.36 -3.14 -25.87
C ASP A 406 2.15 -2.20 -26.02
N SER A 407 1.12 -2.36 -25.18
CA SER A 407 -0.12 -1.61 -25.32
C SER A 407 -0.05 -0.18 -24.82
N ASP A 408 0.77 0.09 -23.81
CA ASP A 408 0.73 1.35 -23.07
C ASP A 408 2.09 2.06 -22.96
N VAL A 409 3.14 1.35 -22.54
CA VAL A 409 4.46 1.96 -22.27
C VAL A 409 5.18 2.36 -23.57
N PHE A 410 5.28 1.45 -24.54
CA PHE A 410 5.99 1.68 -25.80
C PHE A 410 5.35 2.80 -26.63
N PRO A 411 4.01 2.90 -26.76
CA PRO A 411 3.39 4.05 -27.41
C PRO A 411 3.70 5.38 -26.72
N ALA A 412 3.79 5.42 -25.39
CA ALA A 412 4.15 6.62 -24.64
C ALA A 412 5.62 7.00 -24.87
N LEU A 413 6.54 6.03 -24.77
CA LEU A 413 7.96 6.22 -25.06
C LEU A 413 8.21 6.68 -26.49
N ARG A 414 7.53 6.10 -27.49
CA ARG A 414 7.66 6.48 -28.90
C ARG A 414 7.24 7.93 -29.15
N ARG A 415 6.27 8.45 -28.40
CA ARG A 415 5.87 9.88 -28.45
C ARG A 415 6.86 10.78 -27.73
N PHE A 416 7.40 10.30 -26.60
CA PHE A 416 8.34 11.05 -25.77
C PHE A 416 9.72 11.17 -26.43
N GLU A 417 10.21 10.09 -27.02
CA GLU A 417 11.53 9.98 -27.62
C GLU A 417 11.51 9.14 -28.91
N PRO A 418 11.29 9.77 -30.07
CA PRO A 418 11.18 9.06 -31.35
C PRO A 418 12.43 8.25 -31.74
N GLY A 419 13.60 8.59 -31.20
CA GLY A 419 14.86 7.87 -31.43
C GLY A 419 14.88 6.45 -30.88
N LEU A 420 13.95 6.08 -29.99
CA LEU A 420 13.82 4.73 -29.45
C LEU A 420 13.07 3.77 -30.37
N ALA A 421 12.46 4.24 -31.46
CA ALA A 421 11.59 3.41 -32.29
C ALA A 421 12.21 2.05 -32.70
N PRO A 422 13.48 1.97 -33.17
CA PRO A 422 14.09 0.67 -33.52
C PRO A 422 14.22 -0.29 -32.34
N VAL A 423 14.54 0.23 -31.14
CA VAL A 423 14.64 -0.57 -29.90
C VAL A 423 13.26 -1.09 -29.50
N LEU A 424 12.24 -0.22 -29.51
CA LEU A 424 10.87 -0.59 -29.13
C LEU A 424 10.27 -1.61 -30.11
N ASP A 425 10.54 -1.47 -31.41
CA ASP A 425 10.11 -2.43 -32.42
C ASP A 425 10.77 -3.80 -32.16
N ARG A 426 12.07 -3.81 -31.85
CA ARG A 426 12.79 -5.06 -31.52
C ARG A 426 12.28 -5.70 -30.22
N LEU A 427 12.02 -4.92 -29.18
CA LEU A 427 11.49 -5.46 -27.92
C LEU A 427 10.11 -6.08 -28.12
N ALA A 428 9.23 -5.45 -28.90
CA ALA A 428 7.92 -6.01 -29.24
C ALA A 428 8.04 -7.33 -30.03
N ASP A 429 9.00 -7.43 -30.96
CA ASP A 429 9.29 -8.69 -31.65
C ASP A 429 9.77 -9.79 -30.68
N GLU A 430 10.62 -9.43 -29.70
CA GLU A 430 11.08 -10.36 -28.65
C GLU A 430 9.94 -10.76 -27.71
N HIS A 431 8.99 -9.87 -27.38
CA HIS A 431 7.79 -10.21 -26.60
C HIS A 431 6.94 -11.27 -27.28
N HIS A 432 6.70 -11.14 -28.59
CA HIS A 432 5.99 -12.14 -29.37
C HIS A 432 6.71 -13.50 -29.36
N ALA A 433 8.04 -13.49 -29.45
CA ALA A 433 8.84 -14.70 -29.40
C ALA A 433 8.80 -15.36 -28.00
N ILE A 434 8.89 -14.57 -26.92
CA ILE A 434 8.75 -15.05 -25.54
C ILE A 434 7.37 -15.65 -25.30
N GLN A 435 6.32 -15.03 -25.82
CA GLN A 435 4.95 -15.56 -25.74
C GLN A 435 4.86 -16.96 -26.38
N ALA A 436 5.49 -17.17 -27.54
CA ALA A 436 5.53 -18.48 -28.18
C ALA A 436 6.31 -19.52 -27.35
N LEU A 437 7.37 -19.12 -26.63
CA LEU A 437 8.10 -19.99 -25.72
C LEU A 437 7.28 -20.34 -24.47
N VAL A 438 6.53 -19.38 -23.94
CA VAL A 438 5.60 -19.59 -22.84
C VAL A 438 4.55 -20.64 -23.22
N GLU A 439 3.96 -20.53 -24.41
CA GLU A 439 3.01 -21.52 -24.95
C GLU A 439 3.67 -22.91 -25.14
N ARG A 440 4.94 -22.95 -25.54
CA ARG A 440 5.72 -24.20 -25.64
C ARG A 440 5.95 -24.86 -24.28
N VAL A 441 6.23 -24.08 -23.23
CA VAL A 441 6.36 -24.58 -21.85
C VAL A 441 5.03 -25.13 -21.35
N ASP A 442 3.92 -24.42 -21.60
CA ASP A 442 2.57 -24.89 -21.23
C ASP A 442 2.22 -26.21 -21.91
N ALA A 443 2.45 -26.32 -23.22
CA ALA A 443 2.23 -27.57 -23.97
C ALA A 443 3.06 -28.74 -23.42
N ALA A 444 4.34 -28.50 -23.09
CA ALA A 444 5.23 -29.51 -22.50
C ALA A 444 4.75 -29.94 -21.11
N LEU A 445 4.23 -29.01 -20.31
CA LEU A 445 3.70 -29.25 -18.98
C LEU A 445 2.40 -30.07 -19.00
N VAL A 446 1.48 -29.73 -19.91
CA VAL A 446 0.24 -30.51 -20.13
C VAL A 446 0.58 -31.94 -20.54
N ALA A 447 1.55 -32.13 -21.44
CA ALA A 447 2.02 -33.45 -21.84
C ALA A 447 2.65 -34.22 -20.66
N PHE A 448 3.44 -33.54 -19.82
CA PHE A 448 4.06 -34.12 -18.63
C PHE A 448 3.04 -34.62 -17.60
N VAL A 449 1.95 -33.88 -17.38
CA VAL A 449 0.90 -34.23 -16.41
C VAL A 449 -0.08 -35.29 -16.94
N GLY A 450 -0.33 -35.32 -18.25
CA GLY A 450 -1.37 -36.17 -18.87
C GLY A 450 -0.93 -37.59 -19.26
N THR A 451 0.37 -37.88 -19.27
CA THR A 451 0.98 -39.20 -19.59
C THR A 451 2.08 -39.51 -18.57
N ASP A 452 2.70 -40.71 -18.58
CA ASP A 452 3.96 -40.98 -17.84
C ASP A 452 5.08 -40.12 -18.45
N GLY A 453 5.00 -38.81 -18.24
CA GLY A 453 5.54 -37.81 -19.14
C GLY A 453 7.04 -37.60 -19.03
N ASP A 454 7.65 -37.26 -20.16
CA ASP A 454 9.08 -36.99 -20.29
C ASP A 454 9.43 -35.59 -19.75
N ILE A 455 9.94 -35.54 -18.52
CA ILE A 455 10.42 -34.32 -17.87
C ILE A 455 11.53 -33.60 -18.66
N THR A 456 12.23 -34.33 -19.54
CA THR A 456 13.31 -33.78 -20.39
C THR A 456 12.77 -32.73 -21.36
N ALA A 457 11.59 -32.93 -21.93
CA ALA A 457 10.98 -31.97 -22.85
C ALA A 457 10.55 -30.67 -22.13
N LEU A 458 10.06 -30.80 -20.89
CA LEU A 458 9.71 -29.66 -20.04
C LEU A 458 10.97 -28.87 -19.63
N HIS A 459 12.05 -29.55 -19.24
CA HIS A 459 13.34 -28.91 -18.97
C HIS A 459 13.89 -28.17 -20.18
N ALA A 460 13.90 -28.81 -21.35
CA ALA A 460 14.41 -28.17 -22.57
C ALA A 460 13.58 -26.92 -22.97
N ALA A 461 12.26 -26.96 -22.81
CA ALA A 461 11.41 -25.81 -23.06
C ALA A 461 11.67 -24.67 -22.06
N LEU A 462 11.84 -24.98 -20.77
CA LEU A 462 12.11 -23.99 -19.74
C LEU A 462 13.51 -23.40 -19.84
N ASP A 463 14.52 -24.20 -20.19
CA ASP A 463 15.89 -23.71 -20.40
C ASP A 463 15.95 -22.71 -21.56
N LEU A 464 15.23 -22.99 -22.66
CA LEU A 464 15.12 -22.04 -23.78
C LEU A 464 14.37 -20.76 -23.40
N LEU A 465 13.26 -20.88 -22.65
CA LEU A 465 12.54 -19.71 -22.13
C LEU A 465 13.45 -18.90 -21.20
N THR A 466 14.29 -19.57 -20.41
CA THR A 466 15.22 -18.92 -19.48
C THR A 466 16.29 -18.13 -20.22
N ASP A 467 16.94 -18.75 -21.21
CA ASP A 467 17.94 -18.09 -22.04
C ASP A 467 17.35 -16.84 -22.74
N ALA A 468 16.16 -16.99 -23.32
CA ALA A 468 15.46 -15.90 -24.00
C ALA A 468 15.08 -14.78 -23.04
N LEU A 469 14.44 -15.11 -21.91
CA LEU A 469 13.91 -14.12 -20.97
C LEU A 469 15.05 -13.36 -20.26
N LEU A 470 16.10 -14.03 -19.80
CA LEU A 470 17.23 -13.34 -19.15
C LEU A 470 17.97 -12.39 -20.11
N SER A 471 18.17 -12.84 -21.36
CA SER A 471 18.75 -12.02 -22.43
C SER A 471 17.87 -10.80 -22.75
N HIS A 472 16.55 -11.01 -22.80
CA HIS A 472 15.57 -9.97 -23.08
C HIS A 472 15.49 -8.91 -21.97
N LEU A 473 15.28 -9.31 -20.72
CA LEU A 473 15.16 -8.38 -19.58
C LEU A 473 16.41 -7.51 -19.43
N SER A 474 17.58 -8.08 -19.67
CA SER A 474 18.87 -7.35 -19.60
C SER A 474 19.03 -6.37 -20.76
N TYR A 475 18.51 -6.70 -21.94
CA TYR A 475 18.46 -5.79 -23.08
C TYR A 475 17.51 -4.63 -22.81
N GLU A 476 16.30 -4.91 -22.34
CA GLU A 476 15.30 -3.90 -22.05
C GLU A 476 15.77 -2.90 -20.97
N GLU A 477 16.31 -3.38 -19.85
CA GLU A 477 16.86 -2.50 -18.82
C GLU A 477 17.95 -1.60 -19.36
N ARG A 478 18.86 -2.15 -20.19
CA ARG A 478 19.96 -1.38 -20.75
C ARG A 478 19.47 -0.22 -21.61
N GLU A 479 18.45 -0.45 -22.43
CA GLU A 479 17.96 0.55 -23.38
C GLU A 479 16.90 1.49 -22.80
N LEU A 480 16.06 1.01 -21.87
CA LEU A 480 14.87 1.74 -21.42
C LEU A 480 14.97 2.35 -20.01
N THR A 481 15.91 1.94 -19.15
CA THR A 481 16.01 2.47 -17.78
C THR A 481 16.13 4.00 -17.72
N GLU A 482 16.97 4.61 -18.55
CA GLU A 482 17.13 6.09 -18.55
C GLU A 482 15.95 6.81 -19.20
N PRO A 483 15.44 6.40 -20.38
CA PRO A 483 14.24 7.01 -20.95
C PRO A 483 13.03 6.94 -20.02
N LEU A 484 12.83 5.81 -19.34
CA LEU A 484 11.74 5.61 -18.38
C LEU A 484 11.91 6.44 -17.12
N ALA A 485 13.14 6.61 -16.62
CA ALA A 485 13.44 7.53 -15.53
C ALA A 485 12.90 8.94 -15.85
N ARG A 486 13.14 9.42 -17.07
CA ARG A 486 12.69 10.74 -17.53
C ARG A 486 11.20 10.83 -17.80
N LEU A 487 10.61 9.77 -18.37
CA LEU A 487 9.19 9.75 -18.72
C LEU A 487 8.33 9.69 -17.46
N TRP A 488 8.60 8.72 -16.58
CA TRP A 488 7.81 8.51 -15.36
C TRP A 488 8.19 9.47 -14.22
N GLY A 489 9.35 10.13 -14.27
CA GLY A 489 9.69 11.23 -13.36
C GLY A 489 8.84 12.49 -13.57
N ARG A 490 8.26 12.68 -14.77
CA ARG A 490 7.44 13.85 -15.12
C ARG A 490 5.96 13.71 -14.81
N ASP A 491 5.42 12.49 -14.81
CA ASP A 491 4.01 12.21 -14.56
C ASP A 491 3.84 10.90 -13.75
N PRO A 492 3.69 10.99 -12.41
CA PRO A 492 3.61 9.81 -11.55
C PRO A 492 2.34 8.97 -11.81
N GLY A 493 1.26 9.59 -12.31
CA GLY A 493 0.00 8.90 -12.61
C GLY A 493 0.05 8.06 -13.88
N GLY A 494 1.05 8.28 -14.75
CA GLY A 494 1.30 7.48 -15.94
C GLY A 494 1.96 6.13 -15.65
N GLY A 495 2.59 5.93 -14.49
CA GLY A 495 3.23 4.66 -14.11
C GLY A 495 2.34 3.73 -13.30
N ASP A 496 1.49 4.28 -12.43
CA ASP A 496 0.70 3.50 -11.44
C ASP A 496 -0.46 2.67 -12.04
N GLY A 497 -0.77 2.87 -13.34
CA GLY A 497 -1.70 2.02 -14.09
C GLY A 497 -1.02 1.05 -15.07
N LEU A 498 0.29 1.16 -15.26
CA LEU A 498 1.03 0.60 -16.40
C LEU A 498 2.09 -0.46 -16.06
N VAL A 499 2.15 -0.92 -14.81
CA VAL A 499 2.92 -2.13 -14.40
C VAL A 499 2.01 -3.09 -13.66
#